data_AF-K0VVU1-F1
#
_entry.id   AF-K0VVU1-F1
#
_cell.length_a   1.000
_cell.length_b   1.000
_cell.length_c   1.000
_cell.angle_alpha   90.00
_cell.angle_beta   90.00
_cell.angle_gamma   90.00
#
_symmetry.space_group_name_H-M   'P 1'
#
loop_
_entity.id
_entity.type
_entity.pdbx_description
1 polymer ?
#
loop_
_entity_poly.entity_id
_entity_poly.type
_entity_poly.pdbx_seq_one_letter_code
_entity_poly.pdbx_strand_id
1 'polypeptide(L)'
;MGGARQWSVGYANESPQPYCRLLWDSEIGKTMEFRQSATETLWLVTKNTWDIPAGTTTEVTLTDRKMTKVVAAAFFDKNTLRLWPPASKGSGGLKKIIKNSFAGTPDVQLTFAGDEGDWTLPLSRVDQLYPTFSQCLKRLEAGGRPKQDSETSKPF
;
A
#
# COMPACT_ATOMS: atom_id res chain seq x y z
N MET A 1 14.24 -12.27 -8.52
CA MET A 1 12.84 -12.50 -8.94
C MET A 1 12.00 -12.76 -7.70
N GLY A 2 11.33 -11.73 -7.15
CA GLY A 2 10.58 -11.83 -5.89
C GLY A 2 9.26 -12.58 -6.03
N GLY A 3 9.08 -13.69 -5.33
CA GLY A 3 7.86 -14.50 -5.44
C GLY A 3 6.62 -13.79 -4.88
N ALA A 4 5.42 -14.31 -5.18
CA ALA A 4 4.16 -13.87 -4.57
C ALA A 4 4.19 -13.88 -3.02
N ARG A 5 5.14 -14.61 -2.41
CA ARG A 5 5.42 -14.66 -0.97
C ARG A 5 5.78 -13.32 -0.34
N GLN A 6 6.28 -12.37 -1.14
CA GLN A 6 6.63 -11.03 -0.67
C GLN A 6 5.40 -10.14 -0.45
N TRP A 7 4.24 -10.54 -0.97
CA TRP A 7 3.02 -9.78 -0.82
C TRP A 7 2.14 -10.38 0.27
N SER A 8 1.56 -9.51 1.08
CA SER A 8 0.59 -9.89 2.10
C SER A 8 -0.56 -8.90 2.17
N VAL A 9 -1.75 -9.42 2.48
CA VAL A 9 -2.91 -8.61 2.81
C VAL A 9 -3.15 -8.75 4.30
N GLY A 10 -3.32 -7.62 4.99
CA GLY A 10 -3.58 -7.61 6.43
C GLY A 10 -4.70 -6.66 6.79
N TYR A 11 -5.43 -7.00 7.85
CA TYR A 11 -6.31 -6.09 8.56
C TYR A 11 -5.62 -5.67 9.85
N ALA A 12 -5.40 -4.37 10.02
CA ALA A 12 -4.91 -3.80 11.27
C ALA A 12 -6.09 -3.12 11.98
N ASN A 13 -6.29 -3.46 13.25
CA ASN A 13 -7.29 -2.83 14.10
C ASN A 13 -6.67 -1.79 15.06
N GLU A 14 -5.47 -1.32 14.73
CA GLU A 14 -4.68 -0.45 15.58
C GLU A 14 -4.95 1.03 15.28
N SER A 15 -4.76 1.87 16.29
CA SER A 15 -5.01 3.32 16.31
C SER A 15 -4.28 4.07 15.17
N PRO A 16 -4.85 5.14 14.57
CA PRO A 16 -6.07 5.85 14.95
C PRO A 16 -7.37 5.29 14.37
N GLN A 17 -7.33 4.45 13.34
CA GLN A 17 -8.51 3.82 12.76
C GLN A 17 -8.14 2.46 12.14
N PRO A 18 -9.06 1.48 12.14
CA PRO A 18 -8.82 0.22 11.45
C PRO A 18 -8.54 0.45 9.97
N TYR A 19 -7.63 -0.34 9.41
CA TYR A 19 -7.27 -0.26 8.01
C TYR A 19 -6.93 -1.62 7.42
N CYS A 20 -7.06 -1.70 6.10
CA CYS A 20 -6.59 -2.79 5.29
C CYS A 20 -5.28 -2.38 4.66
N ARG A 21 -4.33 -3.29 4.66
CA ARG A 21 -3.06 -3.10 3.99
C ARG A 21 -2.83 -4.17 2.94
N LEU A 22 -2.29 -3.74 1.81
CA LEU A 22 -1.56 -4.60 0.88
C LEU A 22 -0.09 -4.21 1.01
N LEU A 23 0.71 -5.12 1.55
CA LEU A 23 2.11 -4.91 1.89
C LEU A 23 2.97 -5.75 0.95
N TRP A 24 3.95 -5.12 0.32
CA TRP A 24 5.10 -5.79 -0.26
C TRP A 24 6.29 -5.64 0.68
N ASP A 25 6.93 -6.75 1.00
CA ASP A 25 8.20 -6.79 1.71
C ASP A 25 9.28 -7.38 0.79
N SER A 26 10.33 -6.59 0.55
CA SER A 26 11.48 -7.04 -0.23
C SER A 26 12.32 -8.11 0.47
N GLU A 27 12.10 -8.34 1.76
CA GLU A 27 12.90 -9.17 2.68
C GLU A 27 14.32 -8.62 2.95
N ILE A 28 14.65 -7.45 2.40
CA ILE A 28 15.95 -6.76 2.54
C ILE A 28 15.80 -5.36 3.13
N GLY A 29 14.75 -5.16 3.95
CA GLY A 29 14.52 -3.91 4.68
C GLY A 29 13.94 -2.77 3.84
N LYS A 30 13.37 -3.08 2.67
CA LYS A 30 12.51 -2.18 1.87
C LYS A 30 11.09 -2.71 1.87
N THR A 31 10.11 -1.87 2.15
CA THR A 31 8.70 -2.25 2.09
C THR A 31 7.88 -1.20 1.38
N MET A 32 6.77 -1.63 0.79
CA MET A 32 5.77 -0.77 0.20
C MET A 32 4.40 -1.17 0.72
N GLU A 33 3.64 -0.23 1.27
CA GLU A 33 2.33 -0.47 1.83
C GLU A 33 1.27 0.40 1.16
N PHE A 34 0.28 -0.24 0.58
CA PHE A 34 -1.00 0.40 0.29
C PHE A 34 -1.91 0.25 1.50
N ARG A 35 -2.21 1.36 2.16
CA ARG A 35 -3.11 1.40 3.32
C ARG A 35 -4.44 2.02 2.92
N GLN A 36 -5.55 1.38 3.26
CA GLN A 36 -6.88 1.94 3.07
C GLN A 36 -7.68 1.83 4.37
N SER A 37 -8.09 2.96 4.92
CA SER A 37 -9.02 3.07 6.05
C SER A 37 -10.39 3.57 5.55
N ALA A 38 -11.30 3.87 6.48
CA ALA A 38 -12.59 4.47 6.14
C ALA A 38 -12.44 5.89 5.54
N THR A 39 -11.45 6.66 6.01
CA THR A 39 -11.29 8.07 5.65
C THR A 39 -10.11 8.34 4.72
N GLU A 40 -9.12 7.45 4.69
CA GLU A 40 -7.87 7.71 3.98
C GLU A 40 -7.39 6.52 3.14
N THR A 41 -6.63 6.84 2.12
CA THR A 41 -5.84 5.89 1.35
C THR A 41 -4.41 6.41 1.28
N LEU A 42 -3.44 5.59 1.65
CA LEU A 42 -2.03 5.91 1.69
C LEU A 42 -1.25 4.95 0.80
N TRP A 43 -0.20 5.46 0.18
CA TRP A 43 0.86 4.65 -0.40
C TRP A 43 2.14 5.05 0.30
N LEU A 44 2.66 4.12 1.10
CA LEU A 44 3.84 4.30 1.92
C LEU A 44 4.98 3.48 1.31
N VAL A 45 6.17 4.05 1.31
CA VAL A 45 7.42 3.34 1.02
C VAL A 45 8.36 3.55 2.17
N THR A 46 8.90 2.45 2.68
CA THR A 46 9.70 2.45 3.91
C THR A 46 11.00 1.73 3.66
N LYS A 47 12.10 2.30 4.18
CA LYS A 47 13.40 1.62 4.21
C LYS A 47 14.02 1.74 5.59
N ASN A 48 14.49 0.62 6.13
CA ASN A 48 15.05 0.56 7.49
C ASN A 48 16.31 1.40 7.66
N THR A 49 17.05 1.65 6.58
CA THR A 49 18.29 2.44 6.62
C THR A 49 18.08 3.92 6.32
N TRP A 50 16.85 4.35 6.02
CA TRP A 50 16.58 5.78 5.84
C TRP A 50 16.55 6.49 7.20
N ASP A 51 16.96 7.75 7.16
CA ASP A 51 16.83 8.71 8.25
C ASP A 51 16.33 10.03 7.64
N ILE A 52 15.01 10.08 7.40
CA ILE A 52 14.38 11.16 6.67
C ILE A 52 14.14 12.34 7.64
N PRO A 53 14.62 13.55 7.32
CA PRO A 53 14.35 14.72 8.13
C PRO A 53 12.85 15.04 8.20
N ALA A 54 12.36 15.46 9.36
CA ALA A 54 10.97 15.87 9.53
C ALA A 54 10.64 17.04 8.59
N GLY A 55 9.46 17.01 7.97
CA GLY A 55 9.02 18.03 7.01
C GLY A 55 9.60 17.88 5.60
N THR A 56 10.35 16.81 5.31
CA THR A 56 10.84 16.54 3.94
C THR A 56 9.69 16.48 2.94
N THR A 57 9.83 17.22 1.84
CA THR A 57 8.99 17.13 0.65
C THR A 57 9.89 16.86 -0.55
N THR A 58 9.55 15.86 -1.34
CA THR A 58 10.36 15.39 -2.47
C THR A 58 9.46 14.84 -3.57
N GLU A 59 10.06 14.27 -4.60
CA GLU A 59 9.38 13.60 -5.70
C GLU A 59 9.87 12.17 -5.88
N VAL A 60 8.96 11.31 -6.34
CA VAL A 60 9.25 9.94 -6.75
C VAL A 60 8.77 9.78 -8.18
N THR A 61 9.63 9.28 -9.04
CA THR A 61 9.27 8.92 -10.42
C THR A 61 8.78 7.49 -10.45
N LEU A 62 7.56 7.29 -10.93
CA LEU A 62 6.98 5.98 -11.20
C LEU A 62 7.12 5.70 -12.69
N THR A 63 7.75 4.59 -13.02
CA THR A 63 7.87 4.12 -14.39
C THR A 63 7.26 2.73 -14.50
N ASP A 64 6.29 2.60 -15.40
CA ASP A 64 5.79 1.30 -15.85
C ASP A 64 6.07 1.12 -17.36
N ARG A 65 5.60 0.02 -17.95
CA ARG A 65 5.84 -0.28 -19.38
C ARG A 65 5.21 0.73 -20.36
N LYS A 66 4.18 1.47 -19.93
CA LYS A 66 3.35 2.35 -20.76
C LYS A 66 3.55 3.82 -20.44
N MET A 67 3.98 4.16 -19.23
CA MET A 67 4.08 5.53 -18.77
C MET A 67 5.15 5.75 -17.70
N THR A 68 5.69 6.97 -17.72
CA THR A 68 6.49 7.55 -16.64
C THR A 68 5.72 8.71 -16.03
N LYS A 69 5.67 8.78 -14.71
CA LYS A 69 4.95 9.83 -13.97
C LYS A 69 5.72 10.23 -12.72
N VAL A 70 5.96 11.52 -12.56
CA VAL A 70 6.51 12.10 -11.33
C VAL A 70 5.37 12.39 -10.36
N VAL A 71 5.56 12.03 -9.09
CA VAL A 71 4.56 12.22 -8.04
C VAL A 71 5.21 12.83 -6.82
N ALA A 72 4.47 13.70 -6.13
CA ALA A 72 4.92 14.25 -4.86
C ALA A 72 5.01 13.14 -3.80
N ALA A 73 6.06 13.19 -2.99
CA ALA A 73 6.24 12.40 -1.80
C ALA A 73 6.56 13.31 -0.62
N ALA A 74 6.08 12.97 0.56
CA ALA A 74 6.35 13.73 1.77
C ALA A 74 6.72 12.81 2.93
N PHE A 75 7.43 13.37 3.89
CA PHE A 75 7.72 12.74 5.18
C PHE A 75 6.43 12.17 5.80
N PHE A 76 6.48 10.90 6.18
CA PHE A 76 5.46 10.26 7.00
C PHE A 76 6.02 9.94 8.39
N ASP A 77 7.17 9.28 8.43
CA ASP A 77 8.00 9.10 9.62
C ASP A 77 9.48 9.05 9.21
N LYS A 78 10.38 8.88 10.17
CA LYS A 78 11.84 8.87 9.95
C LYS A 78 12.34 7.84 8.93
N ASN A 79 11.56 6.81 8.63
CA ASN A 79 11.93 5.73 7.71
C ASN A 79 10.97 5.61 6.52
N THR A 80 9.93 6.43 6.47
CA THR A 80 8.80 6.27 5.55
C THR A 80 8.46 7.56 4.81
N LEU A 81 8.33 7.45 3.50
CA LEU A 81 7.72 8.47 2.65
C LEU A 81 6.29 8.08 2.30
N ARG A 82 5.37 9.05 2.35
CA ARG A 82 4.03 8.95 1.78
C ARG A 82 4.05 9.51 0.37
N LEU A 83 3.76 8.68 -0.62
CA LEU A 83 3.49 9.11 -1.99
C LEU A 83 2.07 9.66 -2.08
N TRP A 84 1.88 10.68 -2.92
CA TRP A 84 0.64 11.45 -3.01
C TRP A 84 0.12 11.92 -1.64
N PRO A 85 0.86 12.81 -0.94
CA PRO A 85 0.38 13.41 0.30
C PRO A 85 -0.94 14.18 0.10
N PRO A 86 -1.67 14.51 1.18
CA PRO A 86 -2.90 15.29 1.08
C PRO A 86 -2.65 16.60 0.32
N ALA A 87 -3.62 17.05 -0.47
CA ALA A 87 -3.51 18.20 -1.38
C ALA A 87 -2.57 18.04 -2.59
N SER A 88 -1.85 16.92 -2.75
CA SER A 88 -1.09 16.66 -3.98
C SER A 88 -2.00 16.35 -5.18
N LYS A 89 -1.56 16.77 -6.38
CA LYS A 89 -2.29 16.53 -7.63
C LYS A 89 -2.42 15.03 -7.90
N GLY A 90 -3.66 14.55 -7.99
CA GLY A 90 -3.97 13.14 -8.29
C GLY A 90 -4.06 12.21 -7.07
N SER A 91 -3.97 12.74 -5.85
CA SER A 91 -4.21 11.97 -4.60
C SER A 91 -5.57 11.28 -4.57
N GLY A 92 -6.63 11.90 -5.11
CA GLY A 92 -7.95 11.27 -5.28
C GLY A 92 -7.97 10.05 -6.20
N GLY A 93 -6.92 9.85 -7.01
CA GLY A 93 -6.77 8.70 -7.90
C GLY A 93 -6.12 7.47 -7.27
N LEU A 94 -5.62 7.57 -6.02
CA LEU A 94 -4.85 6.51 -5.39
C LEU A 94 -5.66 5.21 -5.22
N LYS A 95 -6.93 5.33 -4.85
CA LYS A 95 -7.87 4.20 -4.77
C LYS A 95 -8.03 3.49 -6.11
N LYS A 96 -8.01 4.24 -7.22
CA LYS A 96 -8.05 3.68 -8.58
C LYS A 96 -6.75 2.99 -8.94
N ILE A 97 -5.60 3.57 -8.55
CA ILE A 97 -4.29 2.94 -8.76
C ILE A 97 -4.23 1.58 -8.07
N ILE A 98 -4.61 1.51 -6.78
CA ILE A 98 -4.65 0.26 -6.02
C ILE A 98 -5.55 -0.77 -6.69
N LYS A 99 -6.78 -0.38 -7.05
CA LYS A 99 -7.71 -1.28 -7.77
C LYS A 99 -7.12 -1.78 -9.08
N ASN A 100 -6.48 -0.91 -9.84
CA ASN A 100 -5.84 -1.28 -11.10
C ASN A 100 -4.66 -2.24 -10.88
N SER A 101 -3.91 -2.12 -9.77
CA SER A 101 -2.81 -3.04 -9.44
C SER A 101 -3.26 -4.50 -9.47
N PHE A 102 -4.47 -4.79 -9.01
CA PHE A 102 -5.08 -6.13 -9.05
C PHE A 102 -5.57 -6.58 -10.43
N ALA A 103 -5.63 -5.70 -11.43
CA ALA A 103 -6.09 -6.01 -12.78
C ALA A 103 -4.95 -6.40 -13.73
N GLY A 104 -3.86 -6.99 -13.20
CA GLY A 104 -2.68 -7.37 -13.99
C GLY A 104 -1.81 -6.18 -14.39
N THR A 105 -1.63 -5.21 -13.50
CA THR A 105 -0.74 -4.06 -13.74
C THR A 105 0.71 -4.54 -13.89
N PRO A 106 1.48 -4.02 -14.86
CA PRO A 106 2.90 -4.32 -14.98
C PRO A 106 3.67 -3.93 -13.71
N ASP A 107 4.86 -4.50 -13.55
CA ASP A 107 5.78 -4.09 -12.48
C ASP A 107 6.08 -2.58 -12.61
N VAL A 108 6.16 -1.91 -11.46
CA VAL A 108 6.39 -0.47 -11.37
C VAL A 108 7.76 -0.23 -10.77
N GLN A 109 8.57 0.57 -11.44
CA GLN A 109 9.84 1.06 -10.94
C GLN A 109 9.61 2.38 -10.21
N LEU A 110 10.14 2.49 -9.00
CA LEU A 110 10.21 3.72 -8.22
C LEU A 110 11.65 4.24 -8.27
N THR A 111 11.81 5.47 -8.74
CA THR A 111 13.07 6.21 -8.71
C THR A 111 12.91 7.41 -7.79
N PHE A 112 13.78 7.52 -6.81
CA PHE A 112 13.72 8.55 -5.77
C PHE A 112 14.64 9.71 -6.15
N ALA A 113 14.27 10.94 -5.76
CA ALA A 113 15.19 12.06 -5.85
C ALA A 113 16.29 11.91 -4.77
N GLY A 114 17.47 11.42 -5.17
CA GLY A 114 18.63 11.22 -4.30
C GLY A 114 19.47 10.00 -4.72
N ASP A 115 20.31 9.51 -3.80
CA ASP A 115 21.22 8.38 -4.04
C ASP A 115 20.57 7.00 -3.81
N GLU A 116 19.26 6.96 -3.59
CA GLU A 116 18.55 5.70 -3.45
C GLU A 116 18.41 5.02 -4.81
N GLY A 117 19.01 3.84 -4.93
CA GLY A 117 18.84 3.00 -6.12
C GLY A 117 17.38 2.59 -6.32
N ASP A 118 17.00 2.42 -7.58
CA ASP A 118 15.62 2.16 -7.99
C ASP A 118 15.00 0.92 -7.33
N TRP A 119 13.70 0.98 -7.05
CA TRP A 119 12.93 -0.15 -6.52
C TRP A 119 12.01 -0.68 -7.61
N THR A 120 12.04 -1.99 -7.86
CA THR A 120 11.08 -2.64 -8.75
C THR A 120 10.01 -3.33 -7.92
N LEU A 121 8.79 -2.78 -7.93
CA LEU A 121 7.62 -3.34 -7.27
C LEU A 121 6.94 -4.37 -8.19
N PRO A 122 6.85 -5.63 -7.78
CA PRO A 122 6.28 -6.68 -8.61
C PRO A 122 4.75 -6.71 -8.56
N LEU A 123 4.09 -5.61 -8.99
CA LEU A 123 2.63 -5.47 -8.98
C LEU A 123 1.93 -6.49 -9.88
N SER A 124 2.63 -7.04 -10.88
CA SER A 124 2.09 -8.10 -11.75
C SER A 124 1.70 -9.37 -11.01
N ARG A 125 2.12 -9.53 -9.75
CA ARG A 125 1.87 -10.72 -8.90
C ARG A 125 0.76 -10.52 -7.87
N VAL A 126 0.08 -9.38 -7.91
CA VAL A 126 -0.86 -8.95 -6.86
C VAL A 126 -2.30 -9.38 -7.14
N ASP A 127 -2.64 -9.70 -8.39
CA ASP A 127 -3.97 -10.09 -8.85
C ASP A 127 -4.62 -11.19 -7.99
N GLN A 128 -3.85 -12.22 -7.63
CA GLN A 128 -4.30 -13.35 -6.80
C GLN A 128 -4.73 -12.95 -5.38
N LEU A 129 -4.26 -11.80 -4.88
CA LEU A 129 -4.59 -11.29 -3.55
C LEU A 129 -5.86 -10.43 -3.53
N TYR A 130 -6.46 -10.15 -4.69
CA TYR A 130 -7.65 -9.31 -4.79
C TYR A 130 -8.83 -9.80 -3.96
N PRO A 131 -9.18 -11.11 -3.94
CA PRO A 131 -10.29 -11.60 -3.13
C PRO A 131 -10.08 -11.31 -1.64
N THR A 132 -8.88 -11.55 -1.12
CA THR A 132 -8.50 -11.30 0.27
C THR A 132 -8.54 -9.81 0.60
N PHE A 133 -8.01 -8.96 -0.29
CA PHE A 133 -8.05 -7.51 -0.12
C PHE A 133 -9.49 -6.98 -0.15
N SER A 134 -10.32 -7.47 -1.06
CA SER A 134 -11.74 -7.12 -1.15
C SER A 134 -12.52 -7.51 0.11
N GLN A 135 -12.28 -8.72 0.65
CA GLN A 135 -12.87 -9.14 1.92
C GLN A 135 -12.45 -8.26 3.08
N CYS A 136 -11.17 -7.87 3.13
CA CYS A 136 -10.68 -6.93 4.12
C CYS A 136 -11.43 -5.59 4.02
N LEU A 137 -11.57 -5.02 2.82
CA LEU A 137 -12.30 -3.77 2.61
C LEU A 137 -13.77 -3.88 3.04
N LYS A 138 -14.44 -5.00 2.75
CA LYS A 138 -15.81 -5.26 3.23
C LYS A 138 -15.89 -5.26 4.76
N ARG A 139 -14.88 -5.82 5.45
CA ARG A 139 -14.80 -5.79 6.91
C ARG A 139 -14.65 -4.36 7.44
N LEU A 140 -13.88 -3.49 6.76
CA LEU A 140 -13.79 -2.08 7.12
C LEU A 140 -15.14 -1.36 6.95
N GLU A 141 -15.82 -1.59 5.81
CA GLU A 141 -17.14 -0.99 5.54
C GLU A 141 -18.20 -1.45 6.55
N ALA A 142 -18.11 -2.69 7.03
CA ALA A 142 -18.96 -3.22 8.10
C ALA A 142 -18.57 -2.74 9.52
N GLY A 143 -17.66 -1.75 9.64
CA GLY A 143 -17.26 -1.17 10.92
C GLY A 143 -16.31 -2.06 11.74
N GLY A 144 -15.52 -2.91 11.08
CA GLY A 144 -14.50 -3.75 11.72
C GLY A 144 -15.02 -4.92 12.55
N ARG A 145 -16.35 -5.01 12.75
CA ARG A 145 -16.99 -6.11 13.44
C ARG A 145 -16.75 -7.39 12.63
N PRO A 146 -16.07 -8.41 13.17
CA PRO A 146 -16.18 -9.74 12.57
C PRO A 146 -17.68 -10.07 12.53
N LYS A 147 -18.16 -10.70 11.46
CA LYS A 147 -19.38 -11.50 11.59
C LYS A 147 -19.10 -12.43 12.77
N GLN A 148 -19.76 -12.21 13.91
CA GLN A 148 -20.02 -13.30 14.83
C GLN A 148 -20.79 -14.30 13.97
N ASP A 149 -20.11 -15.32 13.48
CA ASP A 149 -20.80 -16.57 13.18
C ASP A 149 -21.56 -16.89 14.45
N SER A 150 -22.87 -16.69 14.38
CA SER A 150 -23.76 -17.05 15.46
C SER A 150 -23.62 -18.57 15.57
N GLU A 151 -22.89 -19.01 16.59
CA GLU A 151 -23.00 -20.34 17.16
C GLU A 151 -24.47 -20.56 17.54
N THR A 152 -25.25 -20.92 16.53
CA THR A 152 -26.62 -21.39 16.65
C THR A 152 -26.71 -22.72 15.93
N SER A 153 -25.85 -23.65 16.32
CA SER A 153 -26.20 -25.06 16.30
C SER A 153 -26.47 -25.46 17.73
N LYS A 154 -27.73 -25.27 18.15
CA LYS A 154 -28.28 -25.94 19.32
C LYS A 154 -28.09 -27.46 19.15
N PRO A 155 -27.65 -28.20 20.18
CA PRO A 155 -27.86 -29.64 20.18
C PRO A 155 -29.36 -29.88 20.41
N PHE A 156 -29.97 -30.65 19.50
CA PHE A 156 -31.16 -31.45 19.78
C PHE A 156 -30.74 -32.91 19.69
#